data_AF-A0A7C7X0U4-F1
#
_entry.id   AF-A0A7C7X0U4-F1
#
_cell.length_a   1.000
_cell.length_b   1.000
_cell.length_c   1.000
_cell.angle_alpha   90.00
_cell.angle_beta   90.00
_cell.angle_gamma   90.00
#
_symmetry.space_group_name_H-M   'P 1'
#
loop_
_entity.id
_entity.type
_entity.pdbx_description
1 polymer ?
#
loop_
_entity_poly.entity_id
_entity_poly.type
_entity_poly.pdbx_seq_one_letter_code
_entity_poly.pdbx_strand_id
1 'polypeptide(L)'
;MLTDHFYHYTSLNAARDIFENETRGGLRPIRRFIYLGHGNALPDKAHSGAVFGMLKERPREFTETFWGSNISSLFNEVIEKAKAHLEPTILLKAKIIPDDDVCVADWGVHFDSDFHGTDERVTPRHITDRVKDAYWRSVVPLSEYEEGSYLVPEVICFNAIPVERLEVYKAIPGSELPRYIETGEYDPAALKRDKQARVERGQRMAALLKARL
;
A
#
# COMPACT_ATOMS: atom_id res chain seq x y z
N MET A 1 -15.22 8.65 16.02
CA MET A 1 -15.12 7.30 16.62
C MET A 1 -13.80 6.73 16.17
N LEU A 2 -12.96 6.22 17.08
CA LEU A 2 -11.73 5.54 16.68
C LEU A 2 -12.11 4.26 15.93
N THR A 3 -11.52 4.04 14.75
CA THR A 3 -11.75 2.82 13.98
C THR A 3 -11.13 1.62 14.70
N ASP A 4 -11.81 0.48 14.69
CA ASP A 4 -11.33 -0.80 15.21
C ASP A 4 -10.60 -1.63 14.14
N HIS A 5 -10.36 -1.05 12.97
CA HIS A 5 -9.71 -1.70 11.85
C HIS A 5 -9.02 -0.73 10.90
N PHE A 6 -8.16 -1.27 10.05
CA PHE A 6 -7.65 -0.59 8.86
C PHE A 6 -7.75 -1.51 7.64
N TYR A 7 -7.57 -0.92 6.46
CA TYR A 7 -7.63 -1.61 5.18
C TYR A 7 -6.23 -1.82 4.62
N HIS A 8 -5.93 -3.04 4.19
CA HIS A 8 -4.65 -3.41 3.58
C HIS A 8 -4.88 -3.99 2.20
N TYR A 9 -4.30 -3.35 1.19
CA TYR A 9 -4.31 -3.82 -0.19
C TYR A 9 -3.14 -4.78 -0.42
N THR A 10 -3.42 -5.94 -0.99
CA THR A 10 -2.40 -6.95 -1.32
C THR A 10 -2.73 -7.69 -2.60
N SER A 11 -1.77 -8.42 -3.18
CA SER A 11 -2.01 -9.29 -4.34
C SER A 11 -2.66 -10.60 -3.92
N LEU A 12 -3.32 -11.31 -4.84
CA LEU A 12 -3.84 -12.64 -4.58
C LEU A 12 -2.76 -13.62 -4.08
N ASN A 13 -1.55 -13.59 -4.65
CA ASN A 13 -0.49 -14.50 -4.24
C ASN A 13 0.00 -14.17 -2.82
N ALA A 14 0.20 -12.89 -2.50
CA ALA A 14 0.57 -12.48 -1.16
C ALA A 14 -0.56 -12.77 -0.13
N ALA A 15 -1.83 -12.63 -0.52
CA ALA A 15 -2.95 -13.03 0.33
C ALA A 15 -2.91 -14.53 0.66
N ARG A 16 -2.62 -15.40 -0.32
CA ARG A 16 -2.44 -16.83 -0.04
C ARG A 16 -1.34 -17.07 0.97
N ASP A 17 -0.18 -16.45 0.80
CA ASP A 17 0.92 -16.59 1.76
C ASP A 17 0.53 -16.11 3.17
N ILE A 18 -0.28 -15.05 3.27
CA ILE A 18 -0.80 -14.53 4.54
C ILE A 18 -1.71 -15.55 5.23
N PHE A 19 -2.60 -16.23 4.50
CA PHE A 19 -3.62 -17.12 5.09
C PHE A 19 -3.19 -18.59 5.19
N GLU A 20 -2.38 -19.09 4.26
CA GLU A 20 -2.06 -20.52 4.11
C GLU A 20 -0.73 -20.90 4.80
N ASN A 21 0.11 -19.93 5.17
CA ASN A 21 1.39 -20.24 5.80
C ASN A 21 1.26 -20.39 7.33
N GLU A 22 1.19 -21.63 7.82
CA GLU A 22 1.05 -21.93 9.25
C GLU A 22 2.17 -21.34 10.14
N THR A 23 3.39 -21.20 9.60
CA THR A 23 4.55 -20.71 10.36
C THR A 23 4.75 -19.19 10.29
N ARG A 24 4.21 -18.53 9.26
CA ARG A 24 4.46 -17.10 8.98
C ARG A 24 3.19 -16.27 8.76
N GLY A 25 2.02 -16.89 8.82
CA GLY A 25 0.73 -16.30 8.49
C GLY A 25 0.44 -15.00 9.24
N GLY A 26 -0.46 -14.20 8.65
CA GLY A 26 -0.81 -12.86 9.09
C GLY A 26 -0.04 -11.76 8.34
N LEU A 27 -0.37 -10.51 8.63
CA LEU A 27 0.39 -9.35 8.16
C LEU A 27 1.62 -9.16 9.05
N ARG A 28 2.80 -9.19 8.43
CA ARG A 28 4.07 -9.04 9.14
C ARG A 28 4.63 -7.64 8.94
N PRO A 29 5.23 -7.04 9.98
CA PRO A 29 5.93 -5.78 9.85
C PRO A 29 7.05 -5.89 8.81
N ILE A 30 7.01 -5.06 7.77
CA ILE A 30 8.04 -5.00 6.74
C ILE A 30 8.78 -3.67 6.83
N ARG A 31 10.09 -3.69 6.56
CA ARG A 31 10.89 -2.47 6.43
C ARG A 31 10.68 -1.90 5.04
N ARG A 32 9.57 -1.18 4.85
CA ARG A 32 9.27 -0.49 3.58
C ARG A 32 10.27 0.63 3.30
N PHE A 33 10.76 1.29 4.35
CA PHE A 33 11.52 2.53 4.25
C PHE A 33 13.04 2.38 4.22
N ILE A 34 13.57 1.31 3.64
CA ILE A 34 15.03 1.21 3.44
C ILE A 34 15.52 2.26 2.41
N TYR A 35 14.67 2.72 1.49
CA TYR A 35 14.97 3.88 0.62
C TYR A 35 14.70 5.25 1.28
N LEU A 36 13.85 5.33 2.31
CA LEU A 36 13.69 6.56 3.10
C LEU A 36 14.70 6.67 4.27
N GLY A 37 15.47 5.60 4.55
CA GLY A 37 16.49 5.51 5.60
C GLY A 37 17.78 6.33 5.39
N HIS A 38 17.82 7.22 4.40
CA HIS A 38 18.78 8.33 4.36
C HIS A 38 18.07 9.64 4.73
N GLY A 39 18.04 9.93 6.03
CA GLY A 39 17.65 11.21 6.62
C GLY A 39 18.57 11.49 7.80
N ASN A 40 18.74 12.75 8.20
CA ASN A 40 19.50 13.06 9.41
C ASN A 40 18.58 12.92 10.63
N ALA A 41 18.97 12.13 11.64
CA ALA A 41 18.31 12.07 12.96
C ALA A 41 16.79 11.70 12.94
N LEU A 42 16.39 10.70 12.16
CA LEU A 42 15.05 10.10 12.26
C LEU A 42 14.86 9.37 13.61
N PRO A 43 13.62 9.26 14.13
CA PRO A 43 13.35 8.50 15.35
C PRO A 43 13.64 7.01 15.17
N ASP A 44 14.07 6.31 16.21
CA ASP A 44 14.42 4.86 16.16
C ASP A 44 13.30 4.00 15.54
N LYS A 45 12.04 4.38 15.81
CA LYS A 45 10.83 3.71 15.30
C LYS A 45 10.73 3.75 13.76
N ALA A 46 11.39 4.71 13.11
CA ALA A 46 11.51 4.77 11.65
C ALA A 46 12.31 3.63 11.03
N HIS A 47 13.18 2.98 11.83
CA HIS A 47 14.00 1.86 11.41
C HIS A 47 13.33 0.49 11.65
N SER A 48 12.17 0.49 12.32
CA SER A 48 11.37 -0.71 12.55
C SER A 48 10.60 -1.14 11.30
N GLY A 49 10.25 -2.43 11.23
CA GLY A 49 9.24 -2.86 10.27
C GLY A 49 7.85 -2.41 10.74
N ALA A 50 6.92 -2.23 9.80
CA ALA A 50 5.52 -1.99 10.11
C ALA A 50 4.60 -2.65 9.08
N VAL A 51 3.35 -2.88 9.48
CA VAL A 51 2.22 -3.18 8.59
C VAL A 51 1.59 -1.85 8.21
N PHE A 52 1.38 -1.65 6.92
CA PHE A 52 0.85 -0.40 6.38
C PHE A 52 -0.56 -0.62 5.86
N GLY A 53 -1.41 0.40 5.99
CA GLY A 53 -2.76 0.36 5.50
C GLY A 53 -3.42 1.74 5.47
N MET A 54 -4.73 1.73 5.33
CA MET A 54 -5.56 2.91 5.11
C MET A 54 -6.71 2.93 6.10
N LEU A 55 -7.10 4.12 6.57
CA LEU A 55 -8.29 4.28 7.41
C LEU A 55 -9.57 4.00 6.63
N LYS A 56 -9.56 4.31 5.33
CA LYS A 56 -10.72 4.18 4.44
C LYS A 56 -10.50 3.02 3.48
N GLU A 57 -11.61 2.33 3.19
CA GLU A 57 -11.67 1.31 2.14
C GLU A 57 -11.15 1.86 0.81
N ARG A 58 -11.59 3.07 0.42
CA ARG A 58 -11.25 3.73 -0.84
C ARG A 58 -10.65 5.10 -0.55
N PRO A 59 -9.32 5.19 -0.39
CA PRO A 59 -8.69 6.44 -0.02
C PRO A 59 -8.46 7.27 -1.30
N ARG A 60 -9.54 7.86 -1.83
CA ARG A 60 -9.55 8.64 -3.09
C ARG A 60 -8.49 9.72 -3.12
N GLU A 61 -8.15 10.25 -1.94
CA GLU A 61 -7.12 11.26 -1.73
C GLU A 61 -5.75 10.82 -2.25
N PHE A 62 -5.47 9.51 -2.33
CA PHE A 62 -4.24 8.93 -2.89
C PHE A 62 -4.23 8.84 -4.43
N THR A 63 -5.40 8.93 -5.08
CA THR A 63 -5.53 8.84 -6.54
C THR A 63 -5.84 10.16 -7.22
N GLU A 64 -6.45 11.10 -6.50
CA GLU A 64 -6.83 12.42 -7.04
C GLU A 64 -5.67 13.42 -7.06
N THR A 65 -4.61 13.14 -6.29
CA THR A 65 -3.40 13.96 -6.21
C THR A 65 -2.41 13.55 -7.30
N PHE A 66 -2.68 14.00 -8.52
CA PHE A 66 -1.79 13.83 -9.67
C PHE A 66 -0.68 14.90 -9.65
N TRP A 67 0.54 14.51 -9.28
CA TRP A 67 1.75 15.22 -9.69
C TRP A 67 2.46 14.41 -10.77
N GLY A 68 2.95 15.11 -11.80
CA GLY A 68 3.35 14.54 -13.10
C GLY A 68 4.21 13.28 -13.06
N SER A 69 4.03 12.47 -14.11
CA SER A 69 4.72 11.25 -14.61
C SER A 69 5.70 10.40 -13.77
N ASN A 70 6.23 10.77 -12.61
CA ASN A 70 7.33 10.05 -11.95
C ASN A 70 7.24 9.89 -10.42
N ILE A 71 6.15 10.27 -9.75
CA ILE A 71 5.97 9.88 -8.34
C ILE A 71 5.24 8.53 -8.33
N SER A 72 6.01 7.47 -8.08
CA SER A 72 5.48 6.22 -7.53
C SER A 72 4.80 6.55 -6.20
N SER A 73 3.53 6.95 -6.25
CA SER A 73 2.71 7.19 -5.06
C SER A 73 2.76 5.97 -4.13
N LEU A 74 2.59 6.14 -2.81
CA LEU A 74 2.41 5.01 -1.88
C LEU A 74 1.41 4.00 -2.42
N PHE A 75 0.35 4.54 -3.03
CA PHE A 75 -0.68 3.78 -3.70
C PHE A 75 -0.10 3.00 -4.88
N ASN A 76 0.71 3.61 -5.74
CA ASN A 76 1.49 2.87 -6.72
C ASN A 76 2.43 1.87 -6.04
N GLU A 77 3.22 2.13 -5.02
CA GLU A 77 4.04 1.06 -4.41
C GLU A 77 3.23 -0.09 -3.75
N VAL A 78 2.08 0.23 -3.15
CA VAL A 78 1.14 -0.74 -2.56
C VAL A 78 0.41 -1.53 -3.65
N ILE A 79 0.08 -0.88 -4.77
CA ILE A 79 -0.72 -1.42 -5.87
C ILE A 79 0.13 -1.86 -7.06
N GLU A 80 1.39 -1.47 -7.22
CA GLU A 80 2.29 -1.81 -8.33
C GLU A 80 2.61 -3.30 -8.29
N LYS A 81 2.74 -3.85 -7.07
CA LYS A 81 2.80 -5.30 -6.84
C LYS A 81 1.49 -6.01 -7.23
N ALA A 82 0.36 -5.32 -7.24
CA ALA A 82 -0.92 -5.81 -7.76
C ALA A 82 -1.15 -5.45 -9.26
N LYS A 83 -0.51 -4.40 -9.79
CA LYS A 83 -0.51 -3.93 -11.18
C LYS A 83 0.45 -4.71 -12.08
N ALA A 84 0.98 -5.85 -11.62
CA ALA A 84 1.32 -6.90 -12.57
C ALA A 84 0.00 -7.35 -13.23
N HIS A 85 -0.43 -6.55 -14.22
CA HIS A 85 -1.81 -6.45 -14.68
C HIS A 85 -2.36 -7.84 -14.96
N LEU A 86 -3.57 -8.09 -14.44
CA LEU A 86 -4.41 -9.31 -14.47
C LEU A 86 -4.45 -10.13 -13.16
N GLU A 87 -3.63 -9.85 -12.15
CA GLU A 87 -3.85 -10.49 -10.83
C GLU A 87 -4.92 -9.74 -10.02
N PRO A 88 -5.85 -10.46 -9.36
CA PRO A 88 -6.81 -9.82 -8.48
C PRO A 88 -6.12 -9.13 -7.29
N THR A 89 -6.57 -7.93 -6.99
CA THR A 89 -6.21 -7.21 -5.77
C THR A 89 -7.14 -7.65 -4.65
N ILE A 90 -6.56 -8.09 -3.55
CA ILE A 90 -7.27 -8.48 -2.34
C ILE A 90 -7.23 -7.31 -1.37
N LEU A 91 -8.41 -6.87 -0.93
CA LEU A 91 -8.56 -5.88 0.12
C LEU A 91 -8.85 -6.62 1.42
N LEU A 92 -7.91 -6.54 2.36
CA LEU A 92 -8.04 -7.10 3.69
C LEU A 92 -8.54 -6.02 4.65
N LYS A 93 -9.45 -6.40 5.53
CA LYS A 93 -9.82 -5.61 6.72
C LYS A 93 -9.09 -6.23 7.92
N ALA A 94 -8.21 -5.46 8.54
CA ALA A 94 -7.36 -5.89 9.64
C ALA A 94 -7.87 -5.29 10.96
N LYS A 95 -8.30 -6.14 11.88
CA LYS A 95 -8.82 -5.73 13.19
C LYS A 95 -7.69 -5.32 14.13
N ILE A 96 -7.85 -4.15 14.74
CA ILE A 96 -6.95 -3.57 15.73
C ILE A 96 -7.47 -3.91 17.14
N ILE A 97 -6.55 -4.14 18.08
CA ILE A 97 -6.84 -4.25 19.51
C ILE A 97 -6.09 -3.14 20.28
N PRO A 98 -6.50 -2.82 21.53
CA PRO A 98 -5.86 -1.75 22.31
C PRO A 98 -4.35 -1.90 22.53
N ASP A 99 -3.84 -3.13 22.50
CA ASP A 99 -2.41 -3.43 22.69
C ASP A 99 -1.58 -3.30 21.40
N ASP A 100 -2.20 -3.08 20.24
CA ASP A 100 -1.44 -2.81 19.01
C ASP A 100 -0.89 -1.38 19.04
N ASP A 101 0.37 -1.24 18.70
CA ASP A 101 1.05 0.02 18.44
C ASP A 101 0.66 0.51 17.04
N VAL A 102 -0.47 1.22 16.98
CA VAL A 102 -1.04 1.79 15.75
C VAL A 102 -0.92 3.31 15.76
N CYS A 103 -0.35 3.83 14.69
CA CYS A 103 -0.22 5.25 14.43
C CYS A 103 -0.87 5.62 13.09
N VAL A 104 -1.12 6.91 12.91
CA VAL A 104 -1.51 7.51 11.65
C VAL A 104 -0.46 8.53 11.26
N ALA A 105 -0.09 8.58 9.97
CA ALA A 105 0.82 9.57 9.41
C ALA A 105 0.15 10.26 8.21
N ASP A 106 0.53 11.52 7.95
CA ASP A 106 0.10 12.22 6.74
C ASP A 106 1.08 11.92 5.60
N TRP A 107 0.66 11.07 4.67
CA TRP A 107 1.42 10.83 3.45
C TRP A 107 1.45 12.05 2.51
N GLY A 108 0.52 13.00 2.69
CA GLY A 108 0.34 14.18 1.84
C GLY A 108 1.57 15.09 1.82
N VAL A 109 2.47 14.98 2.79
CA VAL A 109 3.77 15.67 2.80
C VAL A 109 4.64 15.34 1.58
N HIS A 110 4.43 14.19 0.93
CA HIS A 110 5.13 13.81 -0.29
C HIS A 110 4.59 14.51 -1.56
N PHE A 111 3.56 15.36 -1.43
CA PHE A 111 3.07 16.20 -2.53
C PHE A 111 3.71 17.59 -2.58
N ASP A 112 4.78 17.80 -1.80
CA ASP A 112 5.65 18.96 -1.93
C ASP A 112 6.13 19.09 -3.39
N SER A 113 5.92 20.27 -3.99
CA SER A 113 6.24 20.52 -5.40
C SER A 113 7.71 20.38 -5.75
N ASP A 114 8.59 20.56 -4.76
CA ASP A 114 10.03 20.41 -4.93
C ASP A 114 10.48 18.95 -4.77
N PHE A 115 9.60 18.08 -4.26
CA PHE A 115 9.88 16.68 -4.02
C PHE A 115 9.47 15.83 -5.21
N HIS A 116 10.44 15.48 -6.06
CA HIS A 116 10.22 14.63 -7.24
C HIS A 116 10.18 13.13 -6.92
N GLY A 117 9.79 12.77 -5.69
CA GLY A 117 9.85 11.40 -5.20
C GLY A 117 11.24 10.99 -4.72
N THR A 118 11.48 9.68 -4.66
CA THR A 118 12.73 9.07 -4.18
C THR A 118 13.82 8.98 -5.26
N ASP A 119 13.66 9.64 -6.41
CA ASP A 119 14.72 9.68 -7.42
C ASP A 119 15.83 10.66 -6.98
N GLU A 120 16.84 10.12 -6.31
CA GLU A 120 18.01 10.86 -5.84
C GLU A 120 18.82 11.54 -6.96
N ARG A 121 18.56 11.22 -8.24
CA ARG A 121 19.17 11.92 -9.38
C ARG A 121 18.55 13.28 -9.62
N VAL A 122 17.32 13.50 -9.17
CA VAL A 122 16.52 14.69 -9.45
C VAL A 122 16.21 15.46 -8.17
N THR A 123 15.86 14.78 -7.08
CA THR A 123 15.50 15.43 -5.82
C THR A 123 16.75 15.78 -5.00
N PRO A 124 17.02 17.06 -4.69
CA PRO A 124 18.11 17.44 -3.81
C PRO A 124 17.94 16.87 -2.40
N ARG A 125 19.02 16.39 -1.80
CA ARG A 125 19.00 15.73 -0.48
C ARG A 125 18.31 16.52 0.63
N HIS A 126 18.49 17.84 0.69
CA HIS A 126 17.86 18.68 1.71
C HIS A 126 16.33 18.71 1.59
N ILE A 127 15.77 18.51 0.39
CA ILE A 127 14.33 18.42 0.14
C ILE A 127 13.83 17.05 0.57
N THR A 128 14.56 15.99 0.19
CA THR A 128 14.29 14.63 0.65
C THR A 128 14.28 14.53 2.18
N ASP A 129 15.27 15.10 2.86
CA ASP A 129 15.37 15.11 4.32
C ASP A 129 14.19 15.89 4.94
N ARG A 130 13.87 17.08 4.41
CA ARG A 130 12.72 17.90 4.86
C ARG A 130 11.39 17.13 4.79
N VAL A 131 11.12 16.45 3.68
CA VAL A 131 9.86 15.69 3.48
C VAL A 131 9.79 14.49 4.42
N LYS A 132 10.90 13.78 4.61
CA LYS A 132 10.97 12.65 5.55
C LYS A 132 10.75 13.09 6.99
N ASP A 133 11.38 14.19 7.39
CA ASP A 133 11.18 14.77 8.73
C ASP A 133 9.73 15.20 8.93
N ALA A 134 9.10 15.82 7.92
CA ALA A 134 7.70 16.21 7.96
C ALA A 134 6.77 14.99 8.11
N TYR A 135 7.03 13.91 7.36
CA TYR A 135 6.28 12.66 7.48
C TYR A 135 6.37 12.10 8.91
N TRP A 136 7.58 11.97 9.47
CA TRP A 136 7.75 11.41 10.82
C TRP A 136 7.19 12.31 11.92
N ARG A 137 7.23 13.63 11.74
CA ARG A 137 6.57 14.58 12.66
C ARG A 137 5.04 14.52 12.60
N SER A 138 4.48 14.03 11.49
CA SER A 138 3.04 13.81 11.35
C SER A 138 2.56 12.50 11.99
N VAL A 139 3.46 11.65 12.48
CA VAL A 139 3.06 10.37 13.08
C VAL A 139 2.46 10.61 14.46
N VAL A 140 1.17 10.33 14.61
CA VAL A 140 0.45 10.39 15.89
C VAL A 140 -0.15 9.03 16.23
N PRO A 141 -0.29 8.67 17.51
CA PRO A 141 -1.08 7.50 17.91
C PRO A 141 -2.47 7.54 17.30
N LEU A 142 -3.01 6.37 16.89
CA LEU A 142 -4.35 6.32 16.31
C LEU A 142 -5.41 6.93 17.24
N SER A 143 -5.24 6.75 18.56
CA SER A 143 -6.11 7.33 19.60
C SER A 143 -6.15 8.86 19.62
N GLU A 144 -5.11 9.51 19.10
CA GLU A 144 -4.94 10.97 19.05
C GLU A 144 -5.27 11.55 17.67
N TYR A 145 -5.52 10.70 16.67
CA TYR A 145 -5.82 11.14 15.33
C TYR A 145 -7.22 11.76 15.23
N GLU A 146 -7.28 13.01 14.77
CA GLU A 146 -8.53 13.70 14.44
C GLU A 146 -8.91 13.43 12.98
N GLU A 147 -10.09 12.86 12.75
CA GLU A 147 -10.56 12.51 11.41
C GLU A 147 -10.63 13.74 10.50
N GLY A 148 -9.97 13.65 9.34
CA GLY A 148 -9.90 14.74 8.36
C GLY A 148 -8.77 15.76 8.60
N SER A 149 -7.96 15.59 9.65
CA SER A 149 -6.80 16.46 9.92
C SER A 149 -5.65 16.29 8.93
N TYR A 150 -5.54 15.13 8.28
CA TYR A 150 -4.48 14.80 7.32
C TYR A 150 -5.01 14.78 5.89
N LEU A 151 -4.17 15.24 4.95
CA LEU A 151 -4.51 15.24 3.54
C LEU A 151 -4.61 13.80 3.02
N VAL A 152 -3.67 12.95 3.43
CA VAL A 152 -3.59 11.56 2.99
C VAL A 152 -3.21 10.66 4.19
N PRO A 153 -4.18 10.24 5.01
CA PRO A 153 -3.89 9.46 6.21
C PRO A 153 -3.49 8.02 5.87
N GLU A 154 -2.26 7.64 6.24
CA GLU A 154 -1.76 6.26 6.23
C GLU A 154 -1.79 5.69 7.64
N VAL A 155 -2.23 4.43 7.78
CA VAL A 155 -2.15 3.69 9.04
C VAL A 155 -0.85 2.89 9.08
N ILE A 156 -0.15 2.99 10.22
CA ILE A 156 1.10 2.27 10.49
C ILE A 156 0.89 1.44 11.76
N CYS A 157 0.97 0.12 11.65
CA CYS A 157 0.96 -0.78 12.80
C CYS A 157 2.32 -1.46 12.97
N PHE A 158 2.97 -1.25 14.11
CA PHE A 158 4.30 -1.81 14.36
C PHE A 158 4.27 -3.28 14.82
N ASN A 159 3.09 -3.77 15.19
CA ASN A 159 2.87 -5.17 15.54
C ASN A 159 2.51 -6.00 14.30
N ALA A 160 2.73 -7.32 14.40
CA ALA A 160 2.15 -8.25 13.44
C ALA A 160 0.64 -8.41 13.69
N ILE A 161 -0.14 -8.48 12.61
CA ILE A 161 -1.56 -8.80 12.68
C ILE A 161 -1.75 -10.27 12.31
N PRO A 162 -2.10 -11.14 13.27
CA PRO A 162 -2.31 -12.57 13.03
C PRO A 162 -3.57 -12.83 12.20
N VAL A 163 -3.65 -14.02 11.59
CA VAL A 163 -4.65 -14.38 10.57
C VAL A 163 -6.08 -14.24 11.09
N GLU A 164 -6.33 -14.62 12.33
CA GLU A 164 -7.65 -14.55 12.98
C GLU A 164 -8.19 -13.13 13.13
N ARG A 165 -7.35 -12.10 12.93
CA ARG A 165 -7.74 -10.69 12.92
C ARG A 165 -7.86 -10.12 11.50
N LEU A 166 -7.78 -10.96 10.46
CA LEU A 166 -7.88 -10.55 9.06
C LEU A 166 -9.16 -11.09 8.41
N GLU A 167 -9.84 -10.22 7.69
CA GLU A 167 -11.00 -10.55 6.87
C GLU A 167 -10.70 -10.21 5.40
N VAL A 168 -10.98 -11.14 4.48
CA VAL A 168 -11.02 -10.82 3.04
C VAL A 168 -12.28 -10.03 2.76
N TYR A 169 -12.14 -8.71 2.69
CA TYR A 169 -13.26 -7.80 2.55
C TYR A 169 -13.72 -7.68 1.07
N LYS A 170 -12.77 -7.60 0.13
CA LYS A 170 -13.06 -7.63 -1.32
C LYS A 170 -11.96 -8.34 -2.11
N ALA A 171 -12.35 -8.93 -3.23
CA ALA A 171 -11.45 -9.40 -4.28
C ALA A 171 -11.78 -8.64 -5.56
N ILE A 172 -10.94 -7.67 -5.90
CA ILE A 172 -11.13 -6.74 -7.01
C ILE A 172 -10.35 -7.29 -8.22
N PRO A 173 -11.01 -7.54 -9.36
CA PRO A 173 -10.30 -7.91 -10.58
C PRO A 173 -9.23 -6.88 -10.93
N GLY A 174 -8.04 -7.33 -11.34
CA GLY A 174 -6.91 -6.45 -11.62
C GLY A 174 -7.21 -5.43 -12.71
N SER A 175 -8.04 -5.79 -13.69
CA SER A 175 -8.52 -4.88 -14.74
C SER A 175 -9.50 -3.81 -14.25
N GLU A 176 -10.22 -4.06 -13.16
CA GLU A 176 -11.27 -3.17 -12.65
C GLU A 176 -10.80 -2.30 -11.48
N LEU A 177 -9.57 -2.51 -10.98
CA LEU A 177 -9.03 -1.77 -9.85
C LEU A 177 -9.09 -0.24 -10.02
N PRO A 178 -8.70 0.36 -11.17
CA PRO A 178 -8.84 1.80 -11.36
C PRO A 178 -10.28 2.29 -11.20
N ARG A 179 -11.24 1.60 -11.82
CA ARG A 179 -12.66 1.92 -11.74
C ARG A 179 -13.19 1.81 -10.32
N TYR A 180 -12.78 0.78 -9.59
CA TYR A 180 -13.19 0.59 -8.20
C TYR A 180 -12.71 1.73 -7.30
N ILE A 181 -11.49 2.21 -7.50
CA ILE A 181 -10.96 3.29 -6.65
C ILE A 181 -11.70 4.62 -6.93
N GLU A 182 -11.98 4.91 -8.19
CA GLU A 182 -12.69 6.12 -8.61
C GLU A 182 -14.17 6.09 -8.21
N THR A 183 -14.86 5.00 -8.51
CA THR A 183 -16.34 4.93 -8.43
C THR A 183 -16.85 4.14 -7.24
N GLY A 184 -16.03 3.24 -6.67
CA GLY A 184 -16.46 2.23 -5.70
C GLY A 184 -17.10 1.00 -6.35
N GLU A 185 -17.24 0.97 -7.67
CA GLU A 185 -17.86 -0.11 -8.42
C GLU A 185 -16.84 -0.86 -9.28
N TYR A 186 -17.07 -2.14 -9.50
CA TYR A 186 -16.33 -2.98 -10.44
C TYR A 186 -17.22 -4.08 -10.98
N ASP A 187 -16.90 -4.61 -12.16
CA ASP A 187 -17.55 -5.82 -12.67
C ASP A 187 -16.93 -7.09 -12.03
N PRO A 188 -17.63 -7.80 -11.13
CA PRO A 188 -17.10 -9.03 -10.54
C PRO A 188 -16.90 -10.15 -11.58
N ALA A 189 -17.61 -10.11 -12.72
CA ALA A 189 -17.41 -11.07 -13.81
C ALA A 189 -16.07 -10.87 -14.54
N ALA A 190 -15.41 -9.72 -14.37
CA ALA A 190 -14.08 -9.46 -14.91
C ALA A 190 -13.02 -10.44 -14.37
N LEU A 191 -13.23 -11.02 -13.19
CA LEU A 191 -12.31 -11.99 -12.60
C LEU A 191 -12.02 -13.18 -13.53
N LYS A 192 -13.05 -13.68 -14.22
CA LYS A 192 -12.90 -14.78 -15.19
C LYS A 192 -12.14 -14.32 -16.43
N ARG A 193 -12.41 -13.10 -16.91
CA ARG A 193 -11.73 -12.50 -18.06
C ARG A 193 -10.25 -12.29 -17.78
N ASP A 194 -9.92 -11.77 -16.60
CA ASP A 194 -8.54 -11.56 -16.15
C ASP A 194 -7.76 -12.88 -16.08
N LYS A 195 -8.38 -13.91 -15.52
CA LYS A 195 -7.80 -15.26 -15.45
C LYS A 195 -7.49 -15.81 -16.84
N GLN A 196 -8.42 -15.68 -17.79
CA GLN A 196 -8.25 -16.15 -19.17
C GLN A 196 -7.14 -15.38 -19.89
N ALA A 197 -7.16 -14.04 -19.81
CA ALA A 197 -6.14 -13.18 -20.40
C ALA A 197 -4.73 -13.48 -19.86
N ARG A 198 -4.63 -13.86 -18.58
CA ARG A 198 -3.35 -14.24 -17.95
C ARG A 198 -2.78 -15.52 -18.56
N VAL A 199 -3.63 -16.52 -18.78
CA VAL A 199 -3.25 -17.78 -19.43
C VAL A 199 -2.76 -17.53 -20.85
N GLU A 200 -3.52 -16.74 -21.63
CA GLU A 200 -3.16 -16.40 -23.02
C GLU A 200 -1.83 -15.64 -23.10
N ARG A 201 -1.60 -14.68 -22.19
CA ARG A 201 -0.32 -13.95 -22.10
C ARG A 201 0.85 -14.89 -21.80
N GLY A 202 0.67 -15.84 -20.88
CA GLY A 202 1.67 -16.86 -20.56
C GLY A 202 2.01 -17.75 -21.76
N GLN A 203 1.00 -18.18 -22.51
CA GLN A 203 1.19 -18.98 -23.73
C GLN A 203 1.93 -18.19 -24.82
N ARG A 204 1.56 -16.92 -25.06
CA ARG A 204 2.24 -16.05 -26.02
C ARG A 204 3.72 -15.84 -25.65
N MET A 205 4.03 -15.59 -24.38
CA MET A 205 5.41 -15.42 -23.92
C MET A 205 6.23 -16.70 -24.10
N ALA A 206 5.67 -17.86 -23.77
CA ALA A 206 6.33 -19.15 -23.97
C ALA A 206 6.60 -19.43 -25.47
N ALA A 207 5.67 -19.07 -26.35
CA ALA A 207 5.87 -19.18 -27.79
C ALA A 207 6.99 -18.25 -28.31
N LEU A 208 7.03 -17.00 -27.84
CA LEU A 208 8.09 -16.04 -28.20
C LEU A 208 9.49 -16.49 -27.73
N LEU A 209 9.58 -17.09 -26.54
CA LEU A 209 10.84 -17.63 -26.01
C LEU A 209 11.30 -18.85 -26.81
N LYS A 210 10.38 -19.74 -27.19
CA LYS A 210 10.70 -20.89 -28.06
C LYS A 210 11.13 -20.49 -29.46
N ALA A 211 10.63 -19.37 -30.01
CA ALA A 211 11.02 -18.88 -31.32
C ALA A 211 12.40 -18.18 -31.35
N ARG A 212 13.03 -17.96 -30.18
CA ARG A 212 14.35 -17.33 -30.03
C ARG A 212 15.46 -18.33 -29.66
N LEU A 213 15.13 -19.61 -29.47
CA LEU A 213 16.04 -20.74 -29.24
C LEU A 213 16.11 -21.59 -30.50
#